data_AF-A0A3M1WX46-F1
#
_entry.id   AF-A0A3M1WX46-F1
#
_cell.length_a   1.000
_cell.length_b   1.000
_cell.length_c   1.000
_cell.angle_alpha   90.00
_cell.angle_beta   90.00
_cell.angle_gamma   90.00
#
_symmetry.space_group_name_H-M   'P 1'
#
loop_
_entity.id
_entity.type
_entity.pdbx_description
1 polymer ?
#
loop_
_entity_poly.entity_id
_entity_poly.type
_entity_poly.pdbx_seq_one_letter_code
_entity_poly.pdbx_strand_id
1 'polypeptide(L)'
;MNGKLNIVFGSLYLVFTAALGPYMVTRVLPQVDEAAGARQEALSKLQLAAQSEYENQETLEPMSDGEIARMTADALLRLNAWLNSRAVVDGIKGGPHAHGNLEALLNIVGGIVLLMMTAPAWYRTLTSLAFLGGALLHSGALYLGTLFGYGWAWTLLGTGIGPLLVLASLVLLGIGAALWLRPAGT
;
A
#
# COMPACT_ATOMS: atom_id res chain seq x y z
N MET A 1 7.41 -1.33 -31.67
CA MET A 1 8.46 -1.56 -30.66
C MET A 1 7.91 -1.29 -29.25
N ASN A 2 6.64 -1.61 -28.98
CA ASN A 2 5.89 -0.89 -27.93
C ASN A 2 5.90 -1.63 -26.59
N GLY A 3 5.81 -2.96 -26.61
CA GLY A 3 5.87 -3.76 -25.38
C GLY A 3 7.19 -3.65 -24.60
N LYS A 4 8.30 -3.31 -25.28
CA LYS A 4 9.59 -3.05 -24.62
C LYS A 4 9.50 -1.88 -23.63
N LEU A 5 8.72 -0.84 -23.96
CA LEU A 5 8.55 0.32 -23.07
C LEU A 5 7.84 -0.10 -21.78
N ASN A 6 6.78 -0.90 -21.86
CA ASN A 6 6.09 -1.39 -20.67
C ASN A 6 6.97 -2.32 -19.83
N ILE A 7 7.82 -3.15 -20.45
CA ILE A 7 8.77 -4.01 -19.72
C ILE A 7 9.78 -3.15 -18.96
N VAL A 8 10.40 -2.16 -19.62
CA VAL A 8 11.38 -1.28 -18.98
C VAL A 8 10.72 -0.47 -17.86
N PHE A 9 9.58 0.17 -18.15
CA PHE A 9 8.82 0.91 -17.16
C PHE A 9 8.45 0.03 -15.98
N GLY A 10 7.79 -1.10 -16.21
CA GLY A 10 7.35 -1.99 -15.15
C GLY A 10 8.50 -2.55 -14.33
N SER A 11 9.66 -2.83 -14.95
CA SER A 11 10.85 -3.28 -14.20
C SER A 11 11.40 -2.20 -13.28
N LEU A 12 11.54 -0.97 -13.78
CA LEU A 12 12.00 0.17 -12.96
C LEU A 12 10.98 0.51 -11.88
N TYR A 13 9.70 0.52 -12.24
CA TYR A 13 8.60 0.83 -11.35
C TYR A 13 8.49 -0.19 -10.21
N LEU A 14 8.65 -1.48 -10.52
CA LEU A 14 8.71 -2.55 -9.52
C LEU A 14 9.84 -2.34 -8.52
N VAL A 15 11.02 -1.89 -8.96
CA VAL A 15 12.14 -1.60 -8.05
C VAL A 15 11.74 -0.52 -7.05
N PHE A 16 11.13 0.57 -7.51
CA PHE A 16 10.68 1.65 -6.62
C PHE A 16 9.58 1.21 -5.65
N THR A 17 8.57 0.50 -6.15
CA THR A 17 7.42 0.10 -5.32
C THR A 17 7.78 -1.02 -4.37
N ALA A 18 8.63 -1.98 -4.78
CA ALA A 18 9.11 -3.06 -3.92
C ALA A 18 10.09 -2.56 -2.85
N ALA A 19 10.89 -1.52 -3.15
CA ALA A 19 11.78 -0.89 -2.17
C ALA A 19 11.02 -0.28 -0.97
N LEU A 20 9.71 -0.05 -1.09
CA LEU A 20 8.88 0.36 0.04
C LEU A 20 8.80 -0.71 1.13
N GLY A 21 8.94 -2.00 0.80
CA GLY A 21 9.01 -3.08 1.78
C GLY A 21 10.17 -2.89 2.77
N PRO A 22 11.43 -2.88 2.28
CA PRO A 22 12.60 -2.59 3.10
C PRO A 22 12.55 -1.22 3.81
N TYR A 23 12.01 -0.19 3.14
CA TYR A 23 11.82 1.13 3.75
C TYR A 23 10.89 1.05 4.98
N MET A 24 9.74 0.39 4.87
CA MET A 24 8.82 0.20 5.99
C MET A 24 9.52 -0.52 7.16
N VAL A 25 10.26 -1.59 6.87
CA VAL A 25 10.96 -2.37 7.90
C VAL A 25 12.00 -1.54 8.64
N THR A 26 12.75 -0.71 7.93
CA THR A 26 13.89 0.02 8.52
C THR A 26 13.54 1.39 9.08
N ARG A 27 12.45 2.02 8.61
CA ARG A 27 12.11 3.41 8.96
C ARG A 27 10.79 3.57 9.68
N VAL A 28 9.83 2.65 9.49
CA VAL A 28 8.47 2.82 10.01
C VAL A 28 8.16 1.81 11.11
N LEU A 29 8.47 0.52 10.91
CA LEU A 29 8.21 -0.54 11.89
C LEU A 29 8.83 -0.30 13.27
N PRO A 30 10.07 0.24 13.42
CA PRO A 30 10.63 0.48 14.74
C PRO A 30 9.76 1.37 15.63
N GLN A 31 9.10 2.38 15.05
CA GLN A 31 8.20 3.28 15.79
C GLN A 31 6.89 2.57 16.18
N VAL A 32 6.40 1.68 15.33
CA VAL A 32 5.21 0.86 15.60
C VAL A 32 5.50 -0.14 16.71
N ASP A 33 6.68 -0.75 16.70
CA ASP A 33 7.10 -1.73 17.70
C ASP A 33 7.29 -1.07 19.07
N GLU A 34 7.89 0.13 19.12
CA GLU A 34 7.99 0.94 20.33
C GLU A 34 6.61 1.28 20.89
N ALA A 35 5.70 1.79 20.04
CA ALA A 35 4.33 2.10 20.45
C ALA A 35 3.55 0.85 20.89
N ALA A 36 3.79 -0.30 20.25
CA ALA A 36 3.19 -1.57 20.62
C ALA A 36 3.66 -2.05 21.99
N GLY A 37 4.96 -1.90 22.30
CA GLY A 37 5.52 -2.19 23.62
C GLY A 37 4.90 -1.33 24.72
N ALA A 38 4.87 -0.01 24.52
CA ALA A 38 4.27 0.92 25.47
C ALA A 38 2.77 0.66 25.69
N ARG A 39 2.03 0.33 24.62
CA ARG A 39 0.62 -0.09 24.71
C ARG A 39 0.48 -1.37 25.52
N GLN A 40 1.30 -2.38 25.23
CA GLN A 40 1.23 -3.68 25.91
C GLN A 40 1.47 -3.53 27.40
N GLU A 41 2.48 -2.74 27.79
CA GLU A 41 2.78 -2.48 29.19
C GLU A 41 1.60 -1.79 29.91
N ALA A 42 1.06 -0.71 29.35
CA ALA A 42 -0.03 0.05 29.96
C ALA A 42 -1.33 -0.77 30.07
N LEU A 43 -1.68 -1.52 29.02
CA LEU A 43 -2.86 -2.39 29.05
C LEU A 43 -2.69 -3.57 30.03
N SER A 44 -1.50 -4.16 30.12
CA SER A 44 -1.23 -5.22 31.10
C SER A 44 -1.34 -4.70 32.54
N LYS A 45 -0.83 -3.50 32.84
CA LYS A 45 -1.01 -2.85 34.15
C LYS A 45 -2.48 -2.63 34.49
N LEU A 46 -3.25 -2.08 33.55
CA LEU A 46 -4.69 -1.85 33.73
C LEU A 46 -5.46 -3.17 33.92
N GLN A 47 -5.11 -4.21 33.14
CA GLN A 47 -5.74 -5.52 33.25
C GLN A 47 -5.46 -6.17 34.62
N LEU A 48 -4.23 -6.08 35.11
CA LEU A 48 -3.87 -6.58 36.44
C LEU A 48 -4.63 -5.85 37.53
N ALA A 49 -4.68 -4.52 37.48
CA ALA A 49 -5.46 -3.71 38.43
C ALA A 49 -6.95 -4.12 38.41
N ALA A 50 -7.54 -4.29 37.22
CA ALA A 50 -8.93 -4.74 37.12
C ALA A 50 -9.17 -6.17 37.68
N GLN A 51 -8.19 -7.07 37.54
CA GLN A 51 -8.25 -8.43 38.09
C GLN A 51 -8.09 -8.47 39.62
N SER A 52 -7.35 -7.52 40.19
CA SER A 52 -7.18 -7.34 41.63
C SER A 52 -8.21 -6.37 42.23
N GLU A 53 -9.38 -6.19 41.60
CA GLU A 53 -10.44 -5.29 42.06
C GLU A 53 -9.95 -3.84 42.34
N TYR A 54 -8.98 -3.40 41.55
CA TYR A 54 -8.27 -2.12 41.65
C TYR A 54 -7.52 -1.94 42.97
N GLU A 55 -6.87 -2.98 43.46
CA GLU A 55 -5.87 -2.88 44.53
C GLU A 55 -4.53 -2.31 44.01
N ASN A 56 -3.95 -1.37 44.75
CA ASN A 56 -2.63 -0.83 44.48
C ASN A 56 -1.57 -1.87 44.83
N GLN A 57 -0.76 -2.28 43.84
CA GLN A 57 0.22 -3.36 44.01
C GLN A 57 1.40 -3.00 44.93
N GLU A 58 1.64 -1.72 45.20
CA GLU A 58 2.69 -1.27 46.11
C GLU A 58 2.19 -1.14 47.56
N THR A 59 0.97 -0.65 47.75
CA THR A 59 0.41 -0.37 49.09
C THR A 59 -0.56 -1.42 49.61
N LEU A 60 -1.08 -2.29 48.74
CA LEU A 60 -2.15 -3.28 49.02
C LEU A 60 -3.47 -2.65 49.49
N GLU A 61 -3.67 -1.37 49.17
CA GLU A 61 -4.90 -0.64 49.46
C GLU A 61 -5.74 -0.45 48.19
N PRO A 62 -7.07 -0.28 48.31
CA PRO A 62 -7.89 0.08 47.16
C PRO A 62 -7.39 1.37 46.50
N MET A 63 -7.21 1.34 45.18
CA MET A 63 -6.86 2.51 44.39
C MET A 63 -7.96 3.57 44.50
N SER A 64 -7.55 4.83 44.53
CA SER A 64 -8.47 5.96 44.43
C SER A 64 -9.04 6.09 43.01
N ASP A 65 -10.24 6.67 42.89
CA ASP A 65 -10.87 6.98 41.60
C ASP A 65 -9.92 7.75 40.66
N GLY A 66 -9.12 8.67 41.21
CA GLY A 66 -8.14 9.45 40.45
C GLY A 66 -6.96 8.64 39.93
N GLU A 67 -6.54 7.58 40.62
CA GLU A 67 -5.52 6.65 40.13
C GLU A 67 -6.07 5.76 39.02
N ILE A 68 -7.28 5.22 39.21
CA ILE A 68 -7.97 4.39 38.21
C ILE A 68 -8.19 5.21 36.92
N ALA A 69 -8.67 6.45 37.06
CA ALA A 69 -8.90 7.34 35.92
C ALA A 69 -7.60 7.65 35.14
N ARG A 70 -6.50 7.95 35.85
CA ARG A 70 -5.20 8.21 35.21
C ARG A 70 -4.63 6.98 34.52
N MET A 71 -4.72 5.81 35.14
CA MET A 71 -4.26 4.54 34.55
C MET A 71 -5.06 4.20 33.29
N THR A 72 -6.38 4.36 33.34
CA THR A 72 -7.26 4.14 32.17
C THR A 72 -6.95 5.14 31.06
N ALA A 73 -6.78 6.42 31.39
CA ALA A 73 -6.45 7.46 30.42
C ALA A 73 -5.09 7.20 29.74
N ASP A 74 -4.04 6.83 30.50
CA ASP A 74 -2.75 6.47 29.93
C ASP A 74 -2.89 5.26 28.98
N ALA A 75 -3.55 4.18 29.41
CA ALA A 75 -3.77 3.01 28.56
C ALA A 75 -4.50 3.35 27.24
N LEU A 76 -5.51 4.21 27.28
CA LEU A 76 -6.23 4.69 26.09
C LEU A 76 -5.34 5.55 25.19
N LEU A 77 -4.52 6.45 25.75
CA LEU A 77 -3.59 7.26 24.99
C LEU A 77 -2.51 6.41 24.31
N ARG A 78 -1.98 5.39 25.00
CA ARG A 78 -1.00 4.45 24.41
C ARG A 78 -1.64 3.58 23.32
N LEU A 79 -2.89 3.16 23.49
CA LEU A 79 -3.64 2.48 22.44
C LEU A 79 -3.82 3.37 21.21
N ASN A 80 -4.23 4.62 21.41
CA ASN A 80 -4.37 5.58 20.32
C ASN A 80 -3.03 5.86 19.62
N ALA A 81 -1.93 6.02 20.37
CA ALA A 81 -0.60 6.20 19.79
C ALA A 81 -0.19 5.02 18.91
N TRP A 82 -0.41 3.78 19.38
CA TRP A 82 -0.15 2.57 18.59
C TRP A 82 -1.02 2.52 17.32
N LEU A 83 -2.33 2.78 17.42
CA LEU A 83 -3.22 2.79 16.26
C LEU A 83 -2.78 3.83 15.20
N ASN A 84 -2.43 5.04 15.64
CA ASN A 84 -1.94 6.08 14.73
C ASN A 84 -0.59 5.72 14.09
N SER A 85 0.32 5.10 14.85
CA SER A 85 1.60 4.64 14.30
C SER A 85 1.42 3.61 13.17
N ARG A 86 0.39 2.76 13.26
CA ARG A 86 0.07 1.76 12.24
C ARG A 86 -0.53 2.34 10.97
N ALA A 87 -1.22 3.48 11.06
CA ALA A 87 -1.87 4.11 9.91
C ALA A 87 -0.88 4.37 8.76
N VAL A 88 0.37 4.73 9.09
CA VAL A 88 1.43 4.94 8.10
C VAL A 88 1.81 3.63 7.41
N VAL A 89 2.01 2.55 8.18
CA VAL A 89 2.34 1.22 7.64
C VAL A 89 1.22 0.71 6.74
N ASP A 90 -0.01 0.77 7.23
CA ASP A 90 -1.18 0.28 6.50
C ASP A 90 -1.41 1.10 5.22
N GLY A 91 -1.16 2.42 5.27
CA GLY A 91 -1.19 3.30 4.11
C GLY A 91 -0.17 2.92 3.03
N ILE A 92 1.08 2.66 3.40
CA ILE A 92 2.14 2.27 2.44
C ILE A 92 1.88 0.87 1.89
N LYS A 93 1.60 -0.09 2.79
CA LYS A 93 1.43 -1.51 2.45
C LYS A 93 0.21 -1.73 1.55
N GLY A 94 -0.93 -1.16 1.93
CA GLY A 94 -2.19 -1.30 1.21
C GLY A 94 -2.26 -0.44 -0.05
N GLY A 95 -1.59 0.72 -0.07
CA GLY A 95 -1.60 1.64 -1.20
C GLY A 95 -0.45 1.37 -2.18
N PRO A 96 0.58 2.23 -2.21
CA PRO A 96 1.60 2.23 -3.26
C PRO A 96 2.43 0.96 -3.34
N HIS A 97 2.64 0.23 -2.25
CA HIS A 97 3.39 -1.02 -2.30
C HIS A 97 2.60 -2.12 -3.03
N ALA A 98 1.38 -2.44 -2.57
CA ALA A 98 0.57 -3.51 -3.16
C ALA A 98 0.13 -3.18 -4.59
N HIS A 99 -0.48 -2.00 -4.80
CA HIS A 99 -0.95 -1.61 -6.13
C HIS A 99 0.21 -1.35 -7.09
N GLY A 100 1.28 -0.71 -6.62
CA GLY A 100 2.46 -0.44 -7.44
C GLY A 100 3.13 -1.71 -7.96
N ASN A 101 3.33 -2.71 -7.09
CA ASN A 101 3.89 -4.00 -7.50
C ASN A 101 2.99 -4.72 -8.51
N LEU A 102 1.67 -4.73 -8.29
CA LEU A 102 0.73 -5.35 -9.22
C LEU A 102 0.77 -4.68 -10.60
N GLU A 103 0.70 -3.35 -10.64
CA GLU A 103 0.68 -2.59 -11.89
C GLU A 103 2.03 -2.62 -12.63
N ALA A 104 3.13 -2.73 -11.90
CA ALA A 104 4.45 -2.99 -12.46
C ALA A 104 4.49 -4.35 -13.16
N LEU A 105 3.99 -5.41 -12.51
CA LEU A 105 3.90 -6.75 -13.10
C LEU A 105 2.96 -6.78 -14.30
N LEU A 106 1.82 -6.10 -14.22
CA LEU A 106 0.89 -5.96 -15.36
C LEU A 106 1.56 -5.28 -16.55
N ASN A 107 2.38 -4.25 -16.31
CA ASN A 107 3.17 -3.62 -17.37
C ASN A 107 4.21 -4.57 -17.98
N ILE A 108 4.92 -5.34 -17.17
CA ILE A 108 5.90 -6.33 -17.67
C ILE A 108 5.20 -7.40 -18.52
N VAL A 109 4.17 -8.04 -17.97
CA VAL A 109 3.42 -9.12 -18.64
C VAL A 109 2.71 -8.59 -19.88
N GLY A 110 2.01 -7.46 -19.77
CA GLY A 110 1.36 -6.80 -20.89
C GLY A 110 2.36 -6.44 -21.98
N GLY A 111 3.55 -5.96 -21.60
CA GLY A 111 4.64 -5.69 -22.54
C GLY A 111 5.12 -6.93 -23.29
N ILE A 112 5.31 -8.06 -22.61
CA ILE A 112 5.66 -9.34 -23.24
C ILE A 112 4.58 -9.76 -24.24
N VAL A 113 3.32 -9.73 -23.81
CA VAL A 113 2.18 -10.10 -24.66
C VAL A 113 2.09 -9.20 -25.89
N LEU A 114 2.28 -7.87 -25.74
CA LEU A 114 2.29 -6.92 -26.86
C LEU A 114 3.43 -7.17 -27.86
N LEU A 115 4.55 -7.75 -27.43
CA LEU A 115 5.64 -8.15 -28.34
C LEU A 115 5.29 -9.41 -29.14
N MET A 116 4.46 -10.29 -28.59
CA MET A 116 4.00 -11.51 -29.25
C MET A 116 2.83 -11.27 -30.22
N MET A 117 2.25 -10.07 -30.21
CA MET A 117 1.10 -9.71 -31.05
C MET A 117 1.48 -9.21 -32.45
N THR A 118 0.73 -9.66 -33.46
CA THR A 118 0.75 -9.12 -34.84
C THR A 118 -0.15 -7.90 -35.04
N ALA A 119 -0.74 -7.38 -33.96
CA ALA A 119 -1.68 -6.28 -34.01
C ALA A 119 -1.10 -5.01 -34.68
N PRO A 120 -1.96 -4.18 -35.30
CA PRO A 120 -1.55 -2.89 -35.85
C PRO A 120 -0.78 -2.04 -34.84
N ALA A 121 0.16 -1.21 -35.32
CA ALA A 121 1.03 -0.42 -34.47
C ALA A 121 0.25 0.50 -33.52
N TRP A 122 -0.80 1.17 -34.01
CA TRP A 122 -1.63 2.06 -33.21
C TRP A 122 -2.29 1.35 -32.03
N TYR A 123 -2.75 0.11 -32.22
CA TYR A 123 -3.41 -0.67 -31.16
C TYR A 123 -2.42 -0.99 -30.04
N ARG A 124 -1.24 -1.50 -30.42
CA ARG A 124 -0.18 -1.80 -29.44
C ARG A 124 0.30 -0.54 -28.72
N THR A 125 0.33 0.61 -29.40
CA THR A 125 0.66 1.90 -28.79
C THR A 125 -0.42 2.32 -27.79
N LEU A 126 -1.69 2.27 -28.18
CA LEU A 126 -2.81 2.64 -27.30
C LEU A 126 -2.84 1.79 -26.03
N THR A 127 -2.75 0.46 -26.16
CA THR A 127 -2.72 -0.47 -25.02
C THR A 127 -1.50 -0.22 -24.13
N SER A 128 -0.33 0.01 -24.74
CA SER A 128 0.91 0.34 -24.02
C SER A 128 0.76 1.61 -23.20
N LEU A 129 0.25 2.70 -23.80
CA LEU A 129 0.04 3.98 -23.13
C LEU A 129 -1.03 3.89 -22.04
N ALA A 130 -2.09 3.09 -22.24
CA ALA A 130 -3.11 2.87 -21.23
C ALA A 130 -2.53 2.17 -19.97
N PHE A 131 -1.66 1.18 -20.14
CA PHE A 131 -0.96 0.54 -19.01
C PHE A 131 -0.03 1.51 -18.26
N LEU A 132 0.75 2.31 -18.99
CA LEU A 132 1.68 3.28 -18.39
C LEU A 132 0.91 4.40 -17.66
N GLY A 133 -0.09 4.98 -18.33
CA GLY A 133 -0.93 6.03 -17.78
C GLY A 133 -1.75 5.53 -16.59
N GLY A 134 -2.34 4.33 -16.69
CA GLY A 134 -3.06 3.71 -15.58
C GLY A 134 -2.17 3.53 -14.35
N ALA A 135 -0.96 3.00 -14.52
CA ALA A 135 -0.02 2.81 -13.42
C ALA A 135 0.38 4.14 -12.75
N LEU A 136 0.72 5.15 -13.54
CA LEU A 136 1.12 6.47 -13.03
C LEU A 136 -0.03 7.19 -12.33
N LEU A 137 -1.24 7.16 -12.90
CA LEU A 137 -2.40 7.88 -12.37
C LEU A 137 -3.11 7.13 -11.23
N HIS A 138 -2.81 5.84 -11.04
CA HIS A 138 -3.31 5.05 -9.91
C HIS A 138 -2.23 4.82 -8.85
N SER A 139 -1.41 3.78 -8.94
CA SER A 139 -0.40 3.51 -7.92
C SER A 139 0.67 4.61 -7.82
N GLY A 140 0.94 5.34 -8.90
CA GLY A 140 1.88 6.45 -8.88
C GLY A 140 1.35 7.63 -8.07
N ALA A 141 0.06 7.94 -8.22
CA ALA A 141 -0.61 8.93 -7.40
C ALA A 141 -0.70 8.46 -5.92
N LEU A 142 -0.95 7.17 -5.67
CA LEU A 142 -0.87 6.61 -4.30
C LEU A 142 0.54 6.79 -3.71
N TYR A 143 1.58 6.56 -4.51
CA TYR A 143 2.97 6.76 -4.08
C TYR A 143 3.22 8.22 -3.69
N LEU A 144 2.79 9.15 -4.54
CA LEU A 144 2.96 10.58 -4.30
C LEU A 144 2.17 11.09 -3.09
N GLY A 145 0.92 10.65 -2.96
CA GLY A 145 0.04 11.05 -1.85
C GLY A 145 0.49 10.48 -0.51
N THR A 146 0.90 9.21 -0.47
CA THR A 146 1.27 8.53 0.79
C THR A 146 2.68 8.87 1.25
N LEU A 147 3.69 8.90 0.37
CA LEU A 147 5.09 9.07 0.79
C LEU A 147 5.53 10.52 0.83
N PHE A 148 5.06 11.34 -0.11
CA PHE A 148 5.45 12.75 -0.20
C PHE A 148 4.38 13.72 0.31
N GLY A 149 3.20 13.21 0.71
CA GLY A 149 2.13 14.04 1.25
C GLY A 149 1.54 15.01 0.22
N TYR A 150 1.70 14.75 -1.07
CA TYR A 150 1.20 15.63 -2.13
C TYR A 150 -0.32 15.55 -2.23
N GLY A 151 -1.01 16.53 -1.63
CA GLY A 151 -2.47 16.57 -1.54
C GLY A 151 -3.21 16.45 -2.88
N TRP A 152 -2.65 17.02 -3.95
CA TRP A 152 -3.24 16.94 -5.30
C TRP A 152 -3.32 15.51 -5.84
N ALA A 153 -2.45 14.60 -5.37
CA ALA A 153 -2.46 13.21 -5.80
C ALA A 153 -3.73 12.49 -5.34
N TRP A 154 -4.28 12.85 -4.17
CA TRP A 154 -5.55 12.34 -3.69
C TRP A 154 -6.74 12.85 -4.51
N THR A 155 -6.69 14.12 -4.95
CA THR A 155 -7.70 14.66 -5.87
C THR A 155 -7.70 13.91 -7.20
N LEU A 156 -6.52 13.63 -7.74
CA LEU A 156 -6.36 12.86 -8.98
C LEU A 156 -6.90 11.44 -8.81
N LEU A 157 -6.57 10.75 -7.71
CA LEU A 157 -7.12 9.44 -7.39
C LEU A 157 -8.64 9.44 -7.29
N GLY A 158 -9.21 10.49 -6.68
CA GLY A 158 -10.65 10.67 -6.55
C GLY A 158 -11.40 10.74 -7.88
N THR A 159 -10.72 11.05 -8.99
CA THR A 159 -11.33 11.01 -10.33
C THR A 159 -11.58 9.59 -10.84
N GLY A 160 -10.89 8.59 -10.29
CA GLY A 160 -10.98 7.19 -10.74
C GLY A 160 -10.33 6.90 -12.10
N ILE A 161 -9.70 7.88 -12.75
CA ILE A 161 -9.15 7.72 -14.10
C ILE A 161 -8.03 6.68 -14.18
N GLY A 162 -7.20 6.59 -13.14
CA GLY A 162 -6.11 5.60 -13.06
C GLY A 162 -6.62 4.16 -13.11
N PRO A 163 -7.48 3.72 -12.15
CA PRO A 163 -8.09 2.39 -12.18
C PRO A 163 -8.83 2.09 -13.48
N LEU A 164 -9.58 3.06 -14.03
CA LEU A 164 -10.28 2.89 -15.31
C LEU A 164 -9.32 2.62 -16.47
N LEU A 165 -8.18 3.32 -16.53
CA LEU A 165 -7.15 3.08 -17.55
C LEU A 165 -6.48 1.71 -17.37
N VAL A 166 -6.24 1.26 -16.14
CA VAL A 166 -5.73 -0.10 -15.88
C VAL A 166 -6.73 -1.14 -16.39
N LEU A 167 -8.01 -1.01 -16.05
CA LEU A 167 -9.05 -1.94 -16.54
C LEU A 167 -9.18 -1.90 -18.07
N ALA A 168 -9.19 -0.72 -18.67
CA ALA A 168 -9.23 -0.55 -20.12
C ALA A 168 -8.01 -1.22 -20.79
N SER A 169 -6.82 -1.08 -20.20
CA SER A 169 -5.60 -1.71 -20.71
C SER A 169 -5.67 -3.24 -20.67
N LEU A 170 -6.28 -3.82 -19.63
CA LEU A 170 -6.51 -5.27 -19.53
C LEU A 170 -7.52 -5.75 -20.59
N VAL A 171 -8.61 -5.01 -20.79
CA VAL A 171 -9.61 -5.33 -21.82
C VAL A 171 -8.98 -5.27 -23.21
N LEU A 172 -8.23 -4.21 -23.51
CA LEU A 172 -7.49 -4.09 -24.78
C LEU A 172 -6.44 -5.20 -24.92
N LEU A 173 -5.74 -5.58 -23.86
CA LEU A 173 -4.80 -6.70 -23.95
C LEU A 173 -5.52 -8.01 -24.27
N GLY A 174 -6.67 -8.27 -23.64
CA GLY A 174 -7.50 -9.46 -23.87
C GLY A 174 -8.08 -9.53 -25.28
N ILE A 175 -8.68 -8.44 -25.77
CA ILE A 175 -9.16 -8.33 -27.16
C ILE A 175 -8.01 -8.54 -28.14
N GLY A 176 -6.88 -7.88 -27.88
CA GLY A 176 -5.70 -8.01 -28.72
C GLY A 176 -5.20 -9.45 -28.77
N ALA A 177 -5.27 -10.17 -27.64
CA ALA A 177 -4.79 -11.53 -27.54
C ALA A 177 -5.67 -12.48 -28.34
N ALA A 178 -6.99 -12.30 -28.30
CA ALA A 178 -7.93 -13.09 -29.06
C ALA A 178 -7.77 -12.93 -30.58
N LEU A 179 -7.44 -11.71 -31.04
CA LEU A 179 -7.41 -11.39 -32.47
C LEU A 179 -6.03 -11.53 -33.13
N TRP A 180 -4.95 -11.27 -32.38
CA TRP A 180 -3.60 -11.08 -32.97
C TRP A 180 -2.47 -11.79 -32.21
N LEU A 181 -2.75 -12.61 -31.21
CA LEU A 181 -1.70 -13.39 -30.55
C LEU A 181 -1.23 -14.52 -31.48
N ARG A 182 0.09 -14.63 -31.66
CA ARG A 182 0.68 -15.72 -32.44
C ARG A 182 0.58 -17.04 -31.67
N PRO A 183 0.18 -18.15 -32.31
CA PRO A 183 0.39 -19.48 -31.74
C PRO A 183 1.88 -19.70 -31.50
N ALA A 184 2.24 -20.30 -30.37
CA ALA A 184 3.61 -20.74 -30.15
C ALA A 184 3.90 -21.91 -31.10
N GLY A 185 4.66 -21.69 -32.18
CA GLY A 185 5.18 -22.76 -33.04
C GLY A 185 4.87 -22.70 -34.55
N THR A 186 4.46 -21.55 -35.10
CA THR A 186 4.45 -21.29 -36.56
C THR A 186 5.31 -20.09 -36.89
#